data_AF-I1S5U9-F1
#
_entry.id   AF-I1S5U9-F1
#
_cell.length_a   1.000
_cell.length_b   1.000
_cell.length_c   1.000
_cell.angle_alpha   90.00
_cell.angle_beta   90.00
_cell.angle_gamma   90.00
#
_symmetry.space_group_name_H-M   'P 1'
#
loop_
_entity.id
_entity.type
_entity.pdbx_description
1 polymer ?
#
loop_
_entity_poly.entity_id
_entity_poly.type
_entity_poly.pdbx_seq_one_letter_code
_entity_poly.pdbx_strand_id
1 'polypeptide(L)'
;MIDEDAKYFCLSGDIPVGGPSTWQVVDWDRRHVVSVTMDGEQDDDDLAIEHYSRLNHQISPETYRIYVSESAEIISTHDDAKDDVNYCIHYPSLQDAHLP
;
A
#
# COMPACT_ATOMS: atom_id res chain seq x y z
N MET A 1 -4.75 12.66 -13.65
CA MET A 1 -5.53 11.46 -13.31
C MET A 1 -5.16 10.44 -14.34
N ILE A 2 -4.47 9.41 -13.90
CA ILE A 2 -4.11 8.26 -14.71
C ILE A 2 -5.37 7.42 -14.92
N ASP A 3 -5.46 6.68 -16.04
CA ASP A 3 -6.58 5.77 -16.28
C ASP A 3 -6.67 4.74 -15.14
N GLU A 4 -7.89 4.38 -14.72
CA GLU A 4 -8.11 3.49 -13.55
C GLU A 4 -7.34 2.16 -13.68
N ASP A 5 -7.29 1.58 -14.89
CA ASP A 5 -6.57 0.33 -15.16
C ASP A 5 -5.04 0.45 -15.06
N ALA A 6 -4.50 1.67 -15.05
CA ALA A 6 -3.07 1.95 -14.95
C ALA A 6 -2.70 2.70 -13.67
N LYS A 7 -3.68 3.00 -12.82
CA LYS A 7 -3.53 3.84 -11.63
C LYS A 7 -2.80 3.14 -10.49
N TYR A 8 -2.97 1.82 -10.40
CA TYR A 8 -2.37 0.99 -9.37
C TYR A 8 -1.37 0.00 -9.95
N PHE A 9 -0.34 -0.33 -9.17
CA PHE A 9 0.66 -1.32 -9.55
C PHE A 9 1.28 -1.94 -8.30
N CYS A 10 1.47 -3.26 -8.27
CA CYS A 10 2.20 -3.94 -7.19
C CYS A 10 3.69 -4.07 -7.53
N LEU A 11 4.55 -3.45 -6.71
CA LEU A 11 6.01 -3.49 -6.91
C LEU A 11 6.61 -4.83 -6.51
N SER A 12 6.15 -5.35 -5.36
CA SER A 12 6.70 -6.53 -4.71
C SER A 12 5.71 -7.05 -3.67
N GLY A 13 5.95 -8.28 -3.21
CA GLY A 13 5.22 -8.90 -2.11
C GLY A 13 6.13 -9.74 -1.23
N ASP A 14 5.81 -9.78 0.07
CA ASP A 14 6.31 -10.72 1.05
C ASP A 14 5.22 -11.76 1.33
N ILE A 15 5.45 -13.01 0.91
CA ILE A 15 4.47 -14.09 0.91
C ILE A 15 5.04 -15.27 1.71
N PRO A 16 5.06 -15.18 3.05
CA PRO A 16 5.56 -16.26 3.89
C PRO A 16 4.61 -17.46 3.85
N VAL A 17 5.16 -18.67 4.01
CA VAL A 17 4.36 -19.90 4.06
C VAL A 17 3.35 -19.82 5.21
N GLY A 18 2.06 -19.87 4.88
CA GLY A 18 0.95 -19.72 5.84
C GLY A 18 0.58 -18.28 6.22
N GLY A 19 1.26 -17.25 5.68
CA GLY A 19 0.92 -15.84 5.87
C GLY A 19 1.37 -15.21 7.21
N PRO A 20 0.98 -13.95 7.45
CA PRO A 20 0.21 -13.06 6.56
C PRO A 20 1.06 -12.55 5.39
N SER A 21 0.42 -12.28 4.25
CA SER A 21 1.10 -11.80 3.04
C SER A 21 0.99 -10.30 2.92
N THR A 22 2.05 -9.63 2.47
CA THR A 22 2.09 -8.17 2.32
C THR A 22 2.51 -7.78 0.92
N TRP A 23 1.69 -6.99 0.23
CA TRP A 23 1.98 -6.46 -1.09
C TRP A 23 2.19 -4.96 -1.05
N GLN A 24 3.16 -4.45 -1.83
CA GLN A 24 3.45 -3.02 -1.93
C GLN A 24 2.71 -2.41 -3.13
N VAL A 25 1.57 -1.77 -2.86
CA VAL A 25 0.71 -1.15 -3.88
C VAL A 25 1.13 0.30 -4.09
N VAL A 26 1.47 0.65 -5.33
CA VAL A 26 1.70 2.01 -5.78
C VAL A 26 0.39 2.64 -6.20
N ASP A 27 0.07 3.80 -5.64
CA ASP A 27 -0.95 4.71 -6.15
C ASP A 27 -0.25 5.84 -6.91
N TRP A 28 -0.28 5.76 -8.25
CA TRP A 28 0.41 6.73 -9.10
C TRP A 28 -0.22 8.12 -9.06
N ASP A 29 -1.53 8.21 -8.82
CA ASP A 29 -2.22 9.49 -8.70
C ASP A 29 -1.80 10.22 -7.42
N ARG A 30 -1.61 9.49 -6.33
CA ARG A 30 -1.14 10.04 -5.04
C ARG A 30 0.39 10.08 -4.91
N ARG A 31 1.12 9.44 -5.84
CA ARG A 31 2.58 9.24 -5.79
C ARG A 31 3.01 8.61 -4.46
N HIS A 32 2.25 7.63 -4.02
CA HIS A 32 2.41 7.01 -2.73
C HIS A 32 2.48 5.49 -2.87
N VAL A 33 3.21 4.83 -1.96
CA VAL A 33 3.30 3.38 -1.89
C VAL A 33 2.74 2.96 -0.55
N VAL A 34 1.75 2.07 -0.55
CA VAL A 34 1.13 1.54 0.66
C VAL A 34 1.31 0.04 0.70
N SER A 35 1.81 -0.46 1.82
CA SER A 35 1.85 -1.89 2.09
C SER A 35 0.46 -2.40 2.51
N VAL A 36 -0.04 -3.41 1.82
CA VAL A 36 -1.34 -4.06 2.09
C VAL A 36 -1.06 -5.44 2.63
N THR A 37 -1.28 -5.63 3.93
CA THR A 37 -1.15 -6.92 4.60
C THR A 37 -2.50 -7.61 4.67
N MET A 38 -2.54 -8.88 4.27
CA MET A 38 -3.73 -9.72 4.24
C MET A 38 -3.49 -11.04 4.98
N ASP A 39 -4.55 -11.59 5.55
CA ASP A 39 -4.50 -12.91 6.19
C ASP A 39 -4.15 -14.02 5.19
N GLY A 40 -3.31 -14.96 5.64
CA GLY A 40 -2.91 -16.14 4.87
C GLY A 40 -1.82 -15.90 3.84
N GLU A 41 -1.47 -16.98 3.14
CA GLU A 41 -0.53 -16.99 2.03
C GLU A 41 -1.29 -16.59 0.75
N GLN A 42 -1.12 -15.34 0.31
CA GLN A 42 -1.82 -14.73 -0.83
C GLN A 42 -0.79 -14.37 -1.89
N ASP A 43 -0.70 -15.17 -2.94
CA ASP A 43 0.23 -14.99 -4.07
C ASP A 43 -0.35 -14.16 -5.22
N ASP A 44 -1.56 -13.64 -5.05
CA ASP A 44 -2.27 -12.78 -5.99
C ASP A 44 -2.11 -11.30 -5.61
N ASP A 45 -1.42 -10.54 -6.44
CA ASP A 45 -1.19 -9.11 -6.26
C ASP A 45 -2.38 -8.25 -6.70
N ASP A 46 -3.22 -8.74 -7.62
CA ASP A 46 -4.46 -8.07 -8.03
C ASP A 46 -5.43 -7.97 -6.85
N LEU A 47 -5.44 -8.97 -5.96
CA LEU A 47 -6.25 -8.94 -4.74
C LEU A 47 -5.86 -7.78 -3.82
N ALA A 48 -4.57 -7.51 -3.66
CA ALA A 48 -4.08 -6.39 -2.86
C ALA A 48 -4.50 -5.04 -3.46
N ILE A 49 -4.43 -4.92 -4.80
CA ILE A 49 -4.92 -3.74 -5.54
C ILE A 49 -6.43 -3.59 -5.37
N GLU A 50 -7.21 -4.67 -5.45
CA GLU A 50 -8.66 -4.63 -5.26
C GLU A 50 -8.99 -4.07 -3.87
N HIS A 51 -8.39 -4.64 -2.81
CA HIS A 51 -8.62 -4.17 -1.45
C HIS A 51 -8.22 -2.71 -1.28
N TYR A 52 -7.02 -2.32 -1.75
CA TYR A 52 -6.55 -0.95 -1.65
C TYR A 52 -7.45 0.04 -2.40
N SER A 53 -7.82 -0.28 -3.65
CA SER A 53 -8.65 0.59 -4.49
C SER A 53 -10.00 0.89 -3.85
N ARG A 54 -10.59 -0.09 -3.16
CA ARG A 54 -11.86 0.05 -2.43
C ARG A 54 -11.71 0.85 -1.15
N LEU A 55 -10.58 0.75 -0.46
CA LEU A 55 -10.38 1.28 0.89
C LEU A 55 -9.59 2.59 0.97
N ASN A 56 -8.88 2.99 -0.09
CA ASN A 56 -7.96 4.14 -0.07
C ASN A 56 -8.60 5.48 0.29
N HIS A 57 -9.93 5.60 0.23
CA HIS A 57 -10.66 6.81 0.61
C HIS A 57 -10.84 6.94 2.13
N GLN A 58 -10.57 5.87 2.88
CA GLN A 58 -10.73 5.80 4.34
C GLN A 58 -9.41 5.95 5.09
N ILE A 59 -8.28 5.91 4.39
CA ILE A 59 -6.94 5.94 4.98
C ILE A 59 -6.32 7.34 4.89
N SER A 60 -5.39 7.62 5.80
CA SER A 60 -4.66 8.89 5.79
C SER A 60 -3.68 8.94 4.61
N PRO A 61 -3.38 10.13 4.07
CA PRO A 61 -2.28 10.29 3.12
C PRO A 61 -0.93 9.82 3.65
N GLU A 62 -0.75 9.82 4.97
CA GLU A 62 0.47 9.40 5.69
C GLU A 62 0.50 7.91 6.03
N THR A 63 -0.52 7.13 5.64
CA THR A 63 -0.60 5.70 5.96
C THR A 63 0.38 4.88 5.12
N TYR A 64 1.39 4.31 5.76
CA TYR A 64 2.40 3.46 5.12
C TYR A 64 1.94 2.02 4.94
N ARG A 65 1.13 1.51 5.88
CA ARG A 65 0.63 0.13 5.83
C ARG A 65 -0.79 0.02 6.34
N ILE A 66 -1.57 -0.85 5.70
CA ILE A 66 -2.87 -1.30 6.17
C ILE A 66 -2.89 -2.81 6.37
N TYR A 67 -3.65 -3.26 7.37
CA TYR A 67 -4.01 -4.66 7.53
C TYR A 67 -5.47 -4.84 7.15
N VAL A 68 -5.75 -5.75 6.24
CA VAL A 68 -7.08 -5.99 5.69
C VAL A 68 -7.56 -7.38 6.08
N SER A 69 -8.81 -7.47 6.53
CA SER A 69 -9.47 -8.75 6.83
C SER A 69 -9.82 -9.52 5.56
N GLU A 70 -10.14 -10.81 5.71
CA GLU A 70 -10.77 -11.61 4.64
C GLU A 70 -12.08 -11.00 4.09
N SER A 71 -12.78 -10.19 4.90
CA SER A 71 -13.99 -9.45 4.51
C SER A 71 -13.73 -8.14 3.76
N ALA A 72 -12.48 -7.85 3.39
CA ALA A 72 -12.06 -6.60 2.74
C ALA A 72 -12.27 -5.35 3.61
N GLU A 73 -12.10 -5.45 4.93
CA GLU A 73 -12.22 -4.33 5.87
C GLU A 73 -10.86 -3.97 6.47
N ILE A 74 -10.61 -2.69 6.74
CA ILE A 74 -9.38 -2.25 7.42
C ILE A 74 -9.47 -2.67 8.89
N ILE A 75 -8.57 -3.56 9.31
CA ILE A 75 -8.37 -3.94 10.72
C ILE A 75 -7.49 -2.90 11.42
N SER A 76 -6.41 -2.46 10.76
CA SER A 76 -5.49 -1.47 11.31
C SER A 76 -4.78 -0.66 10.23
N THR A 77 -4.40 0.57 10.58
CA THR A 77 -3.54 1.45 9.78
C THR A 77 -2.25 1.75 10.54
N HIS A 78 -1.18 1.99 9.80
CA HIS A 78 0.14 2.31 10.32
C HIS A 78 0.66 3.57 9.64
N ASP A 79 0.78 4.64 10.43
CA ASP A 79 1.16 5.98 9.94
C ASP A 79 2.53 6.43 10.46
N ASP A 80 3.22 5.60 11.27
CA ASP A 80 4.61 5.85 11.68
C ASP A 80 5.54 5.33 10.58
N ALA A 81 6.49 6.18 10.13
CA ALA A 81 7.48 5.80 9.12
C ALA A 81 8.35 4.60 9.55
N LYS A 82 8.40 4.24 10.83
CA LYS A 82 9.06 3.01 11.31
C LYS A 82 8.32 1.73 10.91
N ASP A 83 7.02 1.84 10.65
CA ASP A 83 6.18 0.75 10.18
C ASP A 83 6.19 0.65 8.64
N ASP A 84 6.90 1.56 7.97
CA ASP A 84 7.11 1.50 6.54
C ASP A 84 8.05 0.33 6.21
N VAL A 85 7.44 -0.73 5.67
CA VAL A 85 8.14 -1.93 5.20
C VAL A 85 8.43 -1.86 3.70
N ASN A 86 8.14 -0.73 3.04
CA ASN A 86 8.47 -0.55 1.63
C ASN A 86 9.98 -0.39 1.46
N TYR A 87 10.52 -1.07 0.45
CA TYR A 87 11.92 -0.88 0.03
C TYR A 87 12.12 0.36 -0.87
N CYS A 88 11.03 1.08 -1.19
CA CYS A 88 11.06 2.33 -1.93
C CYS A 88 11.11 3.51 -0.97
N ILE A 89 12.28 4.16 -0.94
CA ILE A 89 12.59 5.30 -0.08
C ILE A 89 11.55 6.41 -0.28
N HIS A 90 10.90 6.82 0.82
CA HIS A 90 10.03 7.99 0.95
C HIS A 90 10.49 9.15 0.06
N TYR A 91 9.63 9.57 -0.88
CA TYR A 91 9.84 10.81 -1.63
C TYR A 91 9.41 11.99 -0.75
N PRO A 92 10.33 12.91 -0.40
CA PRO A 92 9.98 14.09 0.40
C PRO A 92 8.85 14.88 -0.27
N SER A 93 8.02 15.54 0.53
CA SER A 93 6.97 16.40 -0.01
C SER A 93 7.59 17.42 -0.97
N LEU A 94 6.84 17.90 -1.96
CA LEU A 94 7.38 18.89 -2.90
C LEU A 94 7.88 20.17 -2.20
N GLN A 95 7.36 20.45 -1.00
CA GLN A 95 7.80 21.55 -0.15
C GLN A 95 9.16 21.25 0.50
N ASP A 96 9.38 20.00 0.94
CA ASP A 96 10.66 19.52 1.49
C ASP A 96 11.72 19.29 0.40
N ALA A 97 11.29 19.10 -0.85
CA ALA A 97 12.15 18.87 -2.02
C ALA A 97 12.68 20.16 -2.68
N HIS A 98 12.55 21.34 -2.03
CA HIS A 98 13.20 22.56 -2.51
C HIS A 98 14.72 22.44 -2.39
N LEU A 99 15.33 21.90 -3.45
CA LEU A 99 16.75 22.07 -3.73
C LEU A 99 16.98 23.47 -4.31
N PRO A 100 18.12 24.12 -4.00
CA PRO A 100 18.47 25.45 -4.52
C PRO A 100 18.56 25.51 -6.05
#